data_AF-A0A167V6F0-F1
#
_entry.id   AF-A0A167V6F0-F1
#
_cell.length_a   1.000
_cell.length_b   1.000
_cell.length_c   1.000
_cell.angle_alpha   90.00
_cell.angle_beta   90.00
_cell.angle_gamma   90.00
#
_symmetry.space_group_name_H-M   'P 1'
#
loop_
_entity.id
_entity.type
_entity.pdbx_description
1 polymer ?
#
loop_
_entity_poly.entity_id
_entity_poly.type
_entity_poly.pdbx_seq_one_letter_code
_entity_poly.pdbx_strand_id
1 'polypeptide(L)'
;MEHTSNVNDGPASKYRILESPSHSGRKLRMICVGGGISALNLAHEVELSRLDLDLVCYERNPSIGGTWYENRYPGCACDIPSVNYQFSWAPSPEWPKL
;
A
#
# COMPACT_ATOMS: atom_id res chain seq x y z
N MET A 1 26.19 -22.84 46.08
CA MET A 1 25.76 -21.67 46.86
C MET A 1 25.14 -20.70 45.86
N GLU A 2 24.03 -21.04 45.21
CA GLU A 2 22.68 -21.06 45.80
C GLU A 2 22.47 -19.91 46.77
N HIS A 3 21.71 -18.88 46.35
CA HIS A 3 20.61 -18.33 47.12
C HIS A 3 19.76 -17.37 46.25
N THR A 4 18.56 -17.86 45.90
CA THR A 4 17.24 -17.19 45.99
C THR A 4 16.92 -16.02 45.03
N SER A 5 15.72 -15.88 44.46
CA SER A 5 14.44 -16.55 44.72
C SER A 5 13.51 -16.30 43.53
N ASN A 6 12.77 -17.34 43.13
CA ASN A 6 11.52 -17.19 42.38
C ASN A 6 10.58 -16.30 43.20
N VAL A 7 10.28 -15.10 42.72
CA VAL A 7 9.32 -14.21 43.34
C VAL A 7 7.94 -14.44 42.71
N ASN A 8 7.14 -15.18 43.49
CA ASN A 8 5.69 -15.09 43.68
C ASN A 8 4.74 -15.28 42.47
N ASP A 9 4.12 -16.47 42.49
CA ASP A 9 2.69 -16.69 42.21
C ASP A 9 1.80 -15.69 42.98
N GLY A 10 1.57 -14.52 42.40
CA GLY A 10 0.38 -13.70 42.66
C GLY A 10 -0.75 -14.10 41.71
N PRO A 11 -2.03 -13.80 42.03
CA PRO A 11 -3.14 -14.12 41.11
C PRO A 11 -2.82 -13.56 39.73
N ALA A 12 -2.71 -14.44 38.75
CA ALA A 12 -2.19 -14.15 37.42
C ALA A 12 -2.75 -12.81 36.92
N SER A 13 -1.89 -11.79 36.87
CA SER A 13 -2.24 -10.46 36.38
C SER A 13 -2.97 -10.64 35.05
N LYS A 14 -4.23 -10.20 34.98
CA LYS A 14 -5.11 -10.36 33.83
C LYS A 14 -4.58 -9.66 32.56
N TYR A 15 -3.51 -8.87 32.69
CA TYR A 15 -2.85 -8.20 31.58
C TYR A 15 -1.34 -8.47 31.58
N ARG A 16 -0.81 -8.64 30.36
CA ARG A 16 0.62 -8.79 30.06
C ARG A 16 1.14 -7.43 29.58
N ILE A 17 2.11 -6.88 30.30
CA ILE A 17 2.87 -5.71 29.84
C ILE A 17 3.79 -6.20 28.71
N LEU A 18 3.69 -5.56 27.54
CA LEU A 18 4.60 -5.82 26.43
C LEU A 18 5.88 -5.00 26.66
N GLU A 19 6.98 -5.69 26.98
CA GLU A 19 8.32 -5.10 27.12
C GLU A 19 8.93 -4.78 25.74
N SER A 20 8.19 -4.03 24.93
CA SER A 20 8.59 -3.59 23.59
C SER A 20 8.38 -2.08 23.49
N PRO A 21 9.30 -1.33 22.85
CA PRO A 21 9.12 0.10 22.63
C PRO A 21 7.78 0.40 21.97
N SER A 22 7.09 1.43 22.43
CA SER A 22 5.94 1.98 21.72
C SER A 22 6.37 2.37 20.30
N HIS A 23 5.55 2.03 19.31
CA HIS A 23 5.87 2.16 17.87
C HIS A 23 7.04 1.28 17.36
N SER A 24 7.30 0.15 18.03
CA SER A 24 8.06 -0.93 17.38
C SER A 24 7.41 -1.30 16.04
N GLY A 25 8.21 -1.25 14.97
CA GLY A 25 7.74 -1.52 13.61
C GLY A 25 7.12 -2.91 13.51
N ARG A 26 5.91 -2.99 12.96
CA ARG A 26 5.23 -4.26 12.69
C ARG A 26 4.85 -4.33 11.23
N LYS A 27 4.86 -5.54 10.67
CA LYS A 27 4.34 -5.78 9.33
C LYS A 27 2.87 -5.35 9.22
N LEU A 28 2.57 -4.48 8.27
CA LEU A 28 1.21 -4.01 7.98
C LEU A 28 0.69 -4.68 6.70
N ARG A 29 -0.42 -5.39 6.81
CA ARG A 29 -1.11 -5.96 5.65
C ARG A 29 -2.10 -4.95 5.10
N MET A 30 -2.06 -4.74 3.79
CA MET A 30 -2.92 -3.82 3.06
C MET A 30 -3.58 -4.55 1.91
N ILE A 31 -4.85 -4.22 1.69
CA ILE A 31 -5.59 -4.66 0.51
C ILE A 31 -5.99 -3.41 -0.26
N CYS A 32 -5.61 -3.34 -1.53
CA CYS A 32 -6.09 -2.35 -2.48
C CYS A 32 -7.10 -3.01 -3.42
N VAL A 33 -8.23 -2.36 -3.64
CA VAL A 33 -9.26 -2.83 -4.56
C VAL A 33 -9.35 -1.85 -5.73
N GLY A 34 -9.15 -2.38 -6.93
CA GLY A 34 -8.95 -1.63 -8.17
C GLY A 34 -7.49 -1.65 -8.64
N GLY A 35 -7.32 -1.65 -9.96
CA GLY A 35 -6.08 -1.64 -10.72
C GLY A 35 -6.05 -0.47 -11.70
N GLY A 36 -6.52 0.70 -11.24
CA GLY A 36 -6.43 1.96 -11.94
C GLY A 36 -5.15 2.74 -11.62
N ILE A 37 -5.09 3.98 -12.09
CA ILE A 37 -3.92 4.86 -11.92
C ILE A 37 -3.56 5.10 -10.44
N SER A 38 -4.55 5.20 -9.56
CA SER A 38 -4.35 5.37 -8.12
C SER A 38 -3.70 4.15 -7.46
N ALA A 39 -4.14 2.95 -7.83
CA ALA A 39 -3.60 1.70 -7.29
C ALA A 39 -2.16 1.45 -7.76
N LEU A 40 -1.85 1.79 -9.01
CA LEU A 40 -0.48 1.75 -9.54
C LEU A 40 0.43 2.70 -8.77
N ASN A 41 -0.02 3.93 -8.48
CA ASN A 41 0.77 4.87 -7.69
C ASN A 41 0.96 4.38 -6.24
N LEU A 42 -0.08 3.82 -5.62
CA LEU A 42 0.03 3.25 -4.28
C LEU A 42 1.05 2.11 -4.25
N ALA A 43 1.01 1.20 -5.23
CA ALA A 43 1.97 0.10 -5.32
C ALA A 43 3.41 0.62 -5.47
N HIS A 44 3.61 1.66 -6.29
CA HIS A 44 4.91 2.32 -6.44
C HIS A 44 5.41 2.91 -5.11
N GLU A 45 4.56 3.65 -4.40
CA GLU A 45 4.93 4.25 -3.11
C GLU A 45 5.19 3.20 -2.02
N VAL A 46 4.46 2.08 -2.04
CA VAL A 46 4.70 0.96 -1.12
C VAL A 46 6.05 0.31 -1.40
N GLU A 47 6.41 0.10 -2.67
CA GLU A 47 7.71 -0.45 -3.07
C GLU A 47 8.88 0.45 -2.64
N LEU A 48 8.71 1.78 -2.71
CA LEU A 48 9.73 2.75 -2.28
C LEU A 48 9.76 2.99 -0.76
N SER A 49 8.75 2.52 -0.03
CA SER A 49 8.63 2.76 1.41
C SER A 49 9.68 1.98 2.20
N ARG A 50 10.12 2.56 3.32
CA ARG A 50 10.96 1.87 4.31
C ARG A 50 10.13 1.09 5.34
N LEU A 51 8.80 1.13 5.22
CA LEU A 51 7.89 0.44 6.11
C LEU A 51 7.78 -1.04 5.72
N ASP A 52 7.59 -1.90 6.72
CA ASP A 52 7.31 -3.32 6.49
C ASP A 52 5.84 -3.50 6.08
N LEU A 53 5.58 -3.44 4.78
CA LEU A 53 4.25 -3.44 4.19
C LEU A 53 4.04 -4.70 3.33
N ASP A 54 2.81 -5.20 3.35
CA ASP A 54 2.35 -6.35 2.57
C ASP A 54 1.11 -5.96 1.80
N LEU A 55 1.30 -5.49 0.58
CA LEU A 55 0.23 -5.01 -0.28
C LEU A 55 -0.25 -6.11 -1.22
N VAL A 56 -1.55 -6.37 -1.20
CA VAL A 56 -2.24 -7.18 -2.22
C VAL A 56 -3.25 -6.31 -2.95
N CYS A 57 -3.15 -6.26 -4.28
CA CYS A 57 -4.09 -5.54 -5.13
C CYS A 57 -5.03 -6.53 -5.84
N TYR A 58 -6.34 -6.24 -5.82
CA TYR A 58 -7.34 -6.99 -6.56
C TYR A 58 -7.99 -6.10 -7.61
N GLU A 59 -7.98 -6.52 -8.87
CA GLU A 59 -8.70 -5.88 -9.97
C GLU A 59 -9.77 -6.84 -10.49
N ARG A 60 -10.96 -6.31 -10.77
CA ARG A 60 -12.08 -7.08 -11.33
C ARG A 60 -11.86 -7.38 -12.81
N ASN A 61 -11.24 -6.46 -13.52
CA ASN A 61 -10.99 -6.52 -14.94
C ASN A 61 -9.84 -7.49 -15.28
N PRO A 62 -9.87 -8.10 -16.48
CA PRO A 62 -8.77 -8.92 -16.99
C PRO A 62 -7.41 -8.21 -17.08
N SER A 63 -7.39 -6.87 -17.06
CA SER A 63 -6.17 -6.07 -17.12
C SER A 63 -6.34 -4.80 -16.28
N ILE A 64 -5.20 -4.22 -15.89
CA ILE A 64 -5.12 -2.90 -15.28
C ILE A 64 -5.57 -1.80 -16.26
N GLY A 65 -5.98 -0.66 -15.70
CA GLY A 65 -6.37 0.55 -16.44
C GLY A 65 -7.48 1.34 -15.75
N GLY A 66 -8.30 0.67 -14.92
CA GLY A 66 -9.42 1.30 -14.21
C GLY A 66 -10.36 2.00 -15.18
N THR A 67 -10.53 3.32 -15.03
CA THR A 67 -11.35 4.16 -15.92
C THR A 67 -11.05 3.91 -17.40
N TRP A 68 -9.78 3.80 -17.78
CA TRP A 68 -9.37 3.60 -19.18
C TRP A 68 -9.54 2.17 -19.67
N TYR A 69 -9.70 1.21 -18.77
CA TYR A 69 -10.10 -0.14 -19.16
C TYR A 69 -11.60 -0.18 -19.49
N GLU A 70 -12.42 0.33 -18.57
CA GLU A 70 -13.90 0.27 -18.63
C GLU A 70 -14.49 1.17 -19.73
N ASN A 71 -13.91 2.35 -19.98
CA ASN A 71 -14.48 3.34 -20.88
C ASN A 71 -13.81 3.29 -22.26
N ARG A 72 -14.53 2.74 -23.24
CA ARG A 72 -14.07 2.60 -24.64
C ARG A 72 -15.08 3.16 -25.67
N TYR A 73 -15.90 4.11 -25.26
CA TYR A 73 -16.86 4.76 -26.15
C TYR A 73 -16.16 5.76 -27.10
N PRO A 74 -16.74 6.06 -28.28
CA PRO A 74 -16.17 7.02 -29.22
C PRO A 74 -16.01 8.41 -28.59
N GLY A 75 -14.82 9.00 -28.73
CA GLY A 75 -14.51 10.32 -28.17
C GLY A 75 -14.15 10.31 -26.67
N CYS A 76 -13.99 9.15 -26.04
CA CYS A 76 -13.45 9.06 -24.68
C CYS A 76 -12.03 9.66 -24.63
N ALA A 77 -11.86 10.73 -23.86
CA ALA A 77 -10.63 11.49 -23.75
C ALA A 77 -10.51 12.11 -22.34
N CYS A 78 -9.31 12.56 -21.99
CA CYS A 78 -9.06 13.34 -20.77
C CYS A 78 -9.39 14.83 -21.03
N ASP A 79 -9.74 15.56 -19.97
CA ASP A 79 -10.00 17.00 -20.01
C ASP A 79 -8.73 17.85 -19.78
N ILE A 80 -7.65 17.23 -19.32
CA ILE A 80 -6.35 17.87 -19.14
C ILE A 80 -5.33 17.36 -20.17
N PRO A 81 -4.29 18.15 -20.51
CA PRO A 81 -3.25 17.74 -21.44
C PRO A 81 -2.56 16.44 -20.98
N SER A 82 -2.25 15.54 -21.92
CA SER A 82 -1.61 14.24 -21.64
C SER A 82 -0.30 14.38 -20.86
N VAL A 83 0.47 15.45 -21.09
CA VAL A 83 1.73 15.74 -20.36
C VAL A 83 1.50 16.02 -18.87
N ASN A 84 0.29 16.43 -18.48
CA ASN A 84 -0.12 16.60 -17.08
C ASN A 84 -0.77 15.32 -16.53
N TYR A 85 -1.41 14.52 -17.38
CA TYR A 85 -2.07 13.27 -17.00
C TYR A 85 -1.10 12.06 -17.07
N GLN A 86 -0.04 12.13 -16.29
CA GLN A 86 0.97 11.06 -16.18
C GLN A 86 1.60 11.03 -14.79
N PHE A 87 2.26 9.93 -14.46
CA PHE A 87 3.04 9.87 -13.22
C PHE A 87 4.30 10.72 -13.35
N SER A 88 4.60 11.49 -12.31
CA SER A 88 5.83 12.28 -12.23
C SER A 88 7.10 11.43 -12.28
N TRP A 89 7.01 10.18 -11.81
CA TRP A 89 8.11 9.21 -11.79
C TRP A 89 8.21 8.34 -13.06
N ALA A 90 7.24 8.41 -13.97
CA ALA A 90 7.26 7.69 -15.26
C ALA A 90 6.64 8.55 -16.38
N PRO A 91 7.27 9.68 -16.74
CA PRO A 91 6.77 10.51 -17.84
C PRO A 91 6.95 9.79 -19.18
N SER A 92 5.96 9.91 -20.07
CA SER A 92 6.13 9.47 -21.46
C SER A 92 6.87 10.56 -22.25
N PRO A 93 7.95 10.24 -22.97
CA PRO A 93 8.67 11.21 -23.81
C PRO A 93 7.89 11.58 -25.06
N GLU A 94 6.96 10.72 -25.50
CA GLU A 94 6.16 10.91 -26.70
C GLU A 94 4.68 10.69 -26.38
N TRP A 95 3.86 11.69 -26.69
CA TRP A 95 2.40 11.59 -26.62
C TRP A 95 1.83 11.73 -28.04
N PRO A 96 1.25 10.66 -28.62
CA PRO A 96 0.65 10.74 -29.94
C PRO A 96 -0.66 11.52 -29.86
N LYS A 97 -0.55 12.84 -30.11
CA LYS A 97 -1.57 13.91 -30.16
C LYS A 97 -1.82 14.66 -28.83
N LEU A 98 -1.84 15.99 -28.97
CA LEU A 98 -2.40 16.99 -28.05
C LEU A 98 -3.92 16.99 -28.15
#